data_AF-A0A091CDY4-F1
#
_entry.id   AF-A0A091CDY4-F1
#
_cell.length_a   1.000
_cell.length_b   1.000
_cell.length_c   1.000
_cell.angle_alpha   90.00
_cell.angle_beta   90.00
_cell.angle_gamma   90.00
#
_symmetry.space_group_name_H-M   'P 1'
#
loop_
_entity.id
_entity.type
_entity.pdbx_description
1 polymer ?
#
loop_
_entity_poly.entity_id
_entity_poly.type
_entity_poly.pdbx_seq_one_letter_code
_entity_poly.pdbx_strand_id
1 'polypeptide(L)' 'MIIDNGDKVVFETREVSDNQFNFHSTTEAISELNWDYVYPLSGPVYINGAEPGDTLAVEILDLKTNAGDGRRFYLI' A
#
# COMPACT_ATOMS: atom_id res chain seq x y z
N MET A 1 -1.26 12.64 1.88
CA MET A 1 -0.37 13.31 0.91
C MET A 1 -1.23 14.13 -0.04
N ILE A 2 -0.77 15.31 -0.46
CA ILE A 2 -1.46 16.18 -1.43
C ILE A 2 -0.55 16.32 -2.65
N ILE A 3 -1.09 16.14 -3.85
CA ILE A 3 -0.36 16.25 -5.12
C ILE A 3 -1.17 17.01 -6.18
N ASP A 4 -0.49 17.44 -7.24
CA ASP A 4 -1.12 17.96 -8.44
C ASP A 4 -1.24 16.88 -9.54
N ASN A 5 -2.12 17.11 -10.52
CA ASN A 5 -2.28 16.20 -11.65
C ASN A 5 -0.96 16.05 -12.43
N GLY A 6 -0.54 14.80 -12.67
CA GLY A 6 0.70 14.46 -13.36
C GLY A 6 1.93 14.34 -12.47
N ASP A 7 1.80 14.65 -11.17
CA ASP A 7 2.84 14.34 -10.20
C ASP A 7 3.06 12.83 -10.09
N LYS A 8 4.29 12.46 -9.73
CA LYS A 8 4.68 11.07 -9.53
C LYS A 8 4.83 10.80 -8.05
N VAL A 9 4.18 9.75 -7.57
CA VAL A 9 4.28 9.38 -6.16
C VAL A 9 4.95 8.04 -5.95
N VAL A 10 5.32 7.80 -4.69
CA VAL A 10 5.93 6.55 -4.25
C VAL A 10 5.27 6.19 -2.94
N PHE A 11 4.81 4.96 -2.85
CA PHE A 11 4.25 4.40 -1.63
C PHE A 11 5.18 3.36 -1.02
N GLU A 12 5.07 3.26 0.29
CA GLU A 12 5.68 2.20 1.06
C GLU A 12 4.56 1.40 1.70
N THR A 13 4.48 0.10 1.42
CA THR A 13 3.25 -0.67 1.64
C THR A 13 3.54 -1.92 2.43
N ARG A 14 2.85 -2.09 3.54
CA ARG A 14 2.97 -3.31 4.34
C ARG A 14 2.20 -4.43 3.64
N GLU A 15 2.58 -5.67 3.93
CA GLU A 15 1.80 -6.80 3.44
C GLU A 15 0.44 -6.87 4.16
N VAL A 16 -0.47 -7.71 3.67
CA VAL A 16 -1.90 -7.67 4.03
C VAL A 16 -2.17 -7.85 5.53
N SER A 17 -1.33 -8.60 6.24
CA SER A 17 -1.48 -8.84 7.68
C SER A 17 -0.86 -7.75 8.56
N ASP A 18 -0.37 -6.66 7.97
CA ASP A 18 0.38 -5.62 8.67
C ASP A 18 1.67 -6.11 9.35
N ASN A 19 2.36 -7.04 8.68
CA ASN A 19 3.56 -7.73 9.14
C ASN A 19 3.37 -8.57 10.40
N GLN A 20 2.15 -9.05 10.66
CA GLN A 20 1.88 -9.98 11.76
C GLN A 20 2.50 -11.37 11.52
N PHE A 21 2.82 -11.71 10.27
CA PHE A 21 3.57 -12.91 9.90
C PHE A 21 5.03 -12.62 9.52
N ASN A 22 5.90 -13.60 9.75
CA ASN A 22 7.29 -13.59 9.28
C ASN A 22 7.73 -14.99 8.81
N PHE A 23 8.96 -15.11 8.33
CA PHE A 23 9.49 -16.37 7.79
C PHE A 23 9.56 -17.54 8.79
N HIS A 24 9.41 -17.28 10.08
CA HIS A 24 9.35 -18.28 11.14
C HIS A 24 7.93 -18.56 11.65
N SER A 25 6.92 -17.85 11.14
CA SER A 25 5.52 -18.11 11.48
C SER A 25 5.12 -19.53 11.08
N THR A 26 4.43 -20.21 11.98
CA THR A 26 3.81 -21.52 11.74
C THR A 26 2.30 -21.34 11.51
N THR A 27 1.59 -22.43 11.25
CA THR A 27 0.14 -22.41 11.04
C THR A 27 -0.64 -21.91 12.24
N GLU A 28 -0.09 -22.03 13.45
CA GLU A 28 -0.68 -21.55 14.69
C GLU A 28 -0.83 -20.02 14.70
N ALA A 29 0.07 -19.27 14.04
CA ALA A 29 -0.02 -17.81 13.98
C ALA A 29 -1.32 -17.32 13.30
N ILE A 30 -1.95 -18.16 12.47
CA ILE A 30 -3.20 -17.81 11.78
C ILE A 30 -4.33 -17.60 12.79
N SER A 31 -4.38 -18.38 13.87
CA SER A 31 -5.44 -18.24 14.89
C SER A 31 -5.24 -17.02 15.78
N GLU A 32 -4.04 -16.45 15.81
CA GLU A 32 -3.67 -15.28 16.60
C GLU A 32 -3.73 -13.97 15.78
N LEU A 33 -4.09 -14.05 14.49
CA LEU A 33 -4.18 -12.89 13.62
C LEU A 33 -5.17 -11.86 14.19
N ASN A 34 -4.70 -10.63 14.38
CA ASN A 34 -5.55 -9.51 14.69
C ASN A 34 -6.14 -8.94 13.38
N TRP A 35 -7.44 -9.16 13.21
CA TRP A 35 -8.21 -8.74 12.05
C TRP A 35 -8.42 -7.23 11.95
N ASP A 36 -8.26 -6.47 13.04
CA ASP A 36 -8.42 -5.01 12.99
C ASP A 36 -7.30 -4.32 12.19
N TYR A 37 -6.18 -5.01 11.96
CA TYR A 37 -5.01 -4.48 11.26
C TYR A 37 -4.88 -4.95 9.81
N VAL A 38 -5.80 -5.79 9.31
CA VAL A 38 -5.68 -6.25 7.91
C VAL A 38 -5.92 -5.12 6.92
N TYR A 39 -5.30 -5.23 5.75
CA TYR A 39 -5.34 -4.23 4.68
C TYR A 39 -4.79 -2.85 5.10
N PRO A 40 -3.52 -2.76 5.50
CA PRO A 40 -2.84 -1.48 5.76
C PRO A 40 -2.60 -0.73 4.44
N LEU A 41 -3.63 -0.08 3.92
CA LEU A 41 -3.57 0.69 2.68
C LEU A 41 -2.74 1.96 2.86
N SER A 42 -1.87 2.24 1.90
CA SER A 42 -1.04 3.44 1.92
C SER A 42 -1.77 4.60 1.26
N GLY A 43 -2.19 5.56 2.08
CA GLY A 43 -3.05 6.66 1.64
C GLY A 43 -3.90 7.21 2.80
N PRO A 44 -4.86 8.09 2.50
CA PRO A 44 -5.26 8.53 1.16
C PRO A 44 -4.28 9.51 0.51
N VAL A 45 -4.39 9.64 -0.82
CA VAL A 45 -3.78 10.72 -1.59
C VAL A 45 -4.88 11.65 -2.07
N TYR A 46 -4.71 12.93 -1.78
CA TYR A 46 -5.58 13.99 -2.25
C TYR A 46 -4.95 14.60 -3.51
N ILE A 47 -5.76 14.78 -4.55
CA ILE A 47 -5.34 15.37 -5.81
C ILE A 47 -6.02 16.72 -5.93
N ASN A 48 -5.22 17.78 -6.03
CA ASN A 48 -5.75 19.14 -6.16
C ASN A 48 -6.63 19.26 -7.40
N GLY A 49 -7.82 19.82 -7.22
CA GLY A 49 -8.78 20.08 -8.29
C GLY A 49 -9.55 18.86 -8.81
N ALA A 50 -9.34 17.65 -8.26
CA ALA A 50 -10.19 16.51 -8.59
C ALA A 50 -11.57 16.64 -7.93
N GLU A 51 -12.64 16.45 -8.71
CA GLU A 51 -14.04 16.61 -8.28
C GLU A 51 -14.85 15.30 -8.43
N PRO A 52 -15.97 15.13 -7.70
CA PRO A 52 -16.85 13.99 -7.88
C PRO A 52 -17.36 13.89 -9.33
N GLY A 53 -17.13 12.74 -9.97
CA GLY A 53 -17.47 12.51 -11.38
C GLY A 53 -16.25 12.47 -12.30
N ASP A 54 -15.11 13.00 -11.85
CA ASP A 54 -13.86 12.86 -12.58
C ASP A 54 -13.35 11.41 -12.59
N THR A 55 -12.58 11.09 -13.63
CA THR A 55 -11.84 9.82 -13.70
C THR A 55 -10.41 10.04 -13.21
N LEU A 56 -10.00 9.23 -12.24
CA LEU A 56 -8.59 9.13 -11.89
C LEU A 56 -7.90 8.12 -12.81
N ALA A 57 -7.03 8.60 -13.70
CA ALA A 57 -6.12 7.75 -14.45
C ALA A 57 -4.82 7.58 -13.65
N VAL A 58 -4.43 6.33 -13.39
CA VAL A 58 -3.20 5.98 -12.65
C VAL A 58 -2.33 5.13 -13.55
N GLU A 59 -1.03 5.44 -13.62
CA GLU A 59 -0.07 4.68 -14.42
C GLU A 59 0.96 4.00 -13.52
N ILE A 60 0.92 2.67 -13.44
CA ILE A 60 1.93 1.93 -12.67
C ILE A 60 3.25 1.90 -13.45
N LEU A 61 4.13 2.86 -13.15
CA LEU A 61 5.42 2.98 -13.82
C LEU A 61 6.47 1.96 -13.35
N ASP A 62 6.43 1.51 -12.08
CA ASP A 62 7.36 0.50 -11.55
C ASP A 62 6.72 -0.28 -10.38
N LEU A 63 7.04 -1.57 -10.27
CA LEU A 63 6.60 -2.41 -9.17
C LEU A 63 7.74 -3.31 -8.70
N LYS A 64 8.17 -3.10 -7.45
CA LYS A 64 9.29 -3.83 -6.86
C LYS A 64 8.87 -4.56 -5.59
N THR A 65 9.45 -5.73 -5.39
CA THR A 65 9.41 -6.44 -4.11
C THR A 65 10.75 -6.25 -3.41
N ASN A 66 10.74 -5.91 -2.12
CA ASN A 66 11.93 -6.00 -1.29
C ASN A 66 11.95 -7.42 -0.71
N ALA A 67 12.94 -8.22 -1.08
CA ALA A 67 13.07 -9.62 -0.67
C ALA A 67 13.51 -9.81 0.81
N GLY A 68 13.33 -8.79 1.67
CA GLY A 68 13.88 -8.74 3.04
C GLY A 68 12.84 -8.77 4.15
N ASP A 69 12.02 -7.74 4.30
CA ASP A 69 11.27 -7.52 5.55
C ASP A 69 10.23 -6.38 5.53
N GLY A 70 9.93 -5.77 4.38
CA GLY A 70 8.94 -4.70 4.31
C GLY A 70 8.82 -4.11 2.90
N ARG A 71 7.61 -4.11 2.33
CA ARG A 71 7.41 -3.79 0.92
C ARG A 71 7.21 -2.29 0.70
N ARG A 72 7.59 -1.81 -0.47
CA ARG A 72 7.37 -0.43 -0.93
C ARG A 72 6.85 -0.45 -2.38
N PHE A 73 5.68 0.12 -2.67
CA PHE A 73 5.10 0.21 -4.01
C PHE A 73 5.26 1.62 -4.61
N TYR A 74 5.84 1.76 -5.79
CA TYR A 74 5.87 3.05 -6.49
C TYR A 74 4.60 3.16 -7.35
N LEU A 75 3.53 3.78 -6.85
CA LEU A 75 2.38 4.14 -7.70
C LEU A 75 2.67 5.52 -8.25
N ILE A 76 2.78 5.68 -9.57
CA ILE A 76 2.95 6.99 -10.18
C ILE A 76 1.60 7.47 -10.70
#